data_AF-A0A060BN30-F1
#
_entry.id   AF-A0A060BN30-F1
#
_cell.length_a   1.000
_cell.length_b   1.000
_cell.length_c   1.000
_cell.angle_alpha   90.00
_cell.angle_beta   90.00
_cell.angle_gamma   90.00
#
_symmetry.space_group_name_H-M   'P 1'
#
loop_
_entity.id
_entity.type
_entity.pdbx_description
1 polymer ?
#
loop_
_entity_poly.entity_id
_entity_poly.type
_entity_poly.pdbx_seq_one_letter_code
_entity_poly.pdbx_strand_id
1 'polypeptide(L)'
;VDQQSGFSIKGFFRSEKNNHLRTTEFSEWPIDPVGLRVTANQIYDRYHLPLIITENGLGQEDILTEEGTIHDDYRINYLETHIEQLELDN
;
A
#
# COMPACT_ATOMS: atom_id res chain seq x y z
N VAL A 1 -18.37 0.14 -4.32
CA VAL A 1 -17.86 -0.15 -2.97
C VAL A 1 -16.38 -0.40 -3.16
N ASP A 2 -15.55 0.53 -2.69
CA ASP A 2 -14.10 0.40 -2.74
C ASP A 2 -13.64 -0.58 -1.64
N GLN A 3 -12.58 -1.36 -1.88
CA GLN A 3 -12.13 -2.42 -0.97
C GLN A 3 -11.79 -1.89 0.44
N GLN A 4 -11.43 -0.61 0.57
CA GLN A 4 -11.15 0.04 1.85
C GLN A 4 -12.10 1.21 2.14
N SER A 5 -13.33 1.18 1.61
CA SER A 5 -14.37 2.17 1.98
C SER A 5 -14.44 2.26 3.51
N GLY A 6 -13.97 3.35 4.10
CA GLY A 6 -13.87 3.52 5.54
C GLY A 6 -15.26 3.55 6.17
N PHE A 7 -15.74 2.41 6.65
CA PHE A 7 -16.95 2.34 7.47
C PHE A 7 -16.57 2.25 8.94
N SER A 8 -17.45 2.70 9.81
CA SER A 8 -17.26 2.61 11.26
C SER A 8 -18.49 1.98 11.87
N ILE A 9 -18.29 1.02 12.78
CA ILE A 9 -19.36 0.42 13.57
C ILE A 9 -19.18 0.89 15.00
N LYS A 10 -20.10 1.74 15.47
CA LYS A 10 -20.07 2.30 16.84
C LYS A 10 -19.99 1.16 17.87
N GLY A 11 -18.93 1.18 18.69
CA GLY A 11 -18.68 0.17 19.72
C GLY A 11 -17.92 -1.08 19.26
N PHE A 12 -17.57 -1.18 17.96
CA PHE A 12 -16.78 -2.30 17.42
C PHE A 12 -15.46 -1.80 16.83
N PHE A 13 -15.50 -0.88 15.86
CA PHE A 13 -14.31 -0.21 15.32
C PHE A 13 -14.64 1.14 14.67
N ARG A 14 -13.60 1.94 14.45
CA ARG A 14 -13.66 3.23 13.76
C ARG A 14 -12.58 3.27 12.68
N SER A 15 -12.92 3.86 11.54
CA SER A 15 -11.95 4.23 10.51
C SER A 15 -11.20 5.49 10.94
N GLU A 16 -9.88 5.48 10.84
CA GLU A 16 -9.01 6.58 11.28
C GLU A 16 -8.09 7.02 10.17
N LYS A 17 -7.85 8.33 10.08
CA LYS A 17 -6.85 8.88 9.15
C LYS A 17 -5.53 9.07 9.89
N ASN A 18 -4.46 8.54 9.32
CA ASN A 18 -3.09 8.84 9.77
C ASN A 18 -2.55 10.07 9.02
N ASN A 19 -2.45 11.21 9.70
CA ASN A 19 -1.99 12.47 9.11
C ASN A 19 -0.47 12.51 8.81
N HIS A 20 0.27 11.46 9.17
CA HIS A 20 1.70 11.33 8.86
C HIS A 20 1.97 10.58 7.55
N LEU A 21 0.93 9.99 6.95
CA LEU A 21 1.04 9.23 5.71
C LEU A 21 0.50 10.04 4.52
N ARG A 22 1.14 9.87 3.37
CA ARG A 22 0.56 10.28 2.10
C ARG A 22 -0.56 9.32 1.72
N THR A 23 -1.47 9.77 0.87
CA THR A 23 -2.56 8.95 0.35
C THR A 23 -2.55 8.89 -1.17
N THR A 24 -3.07 7.81 -1.75
CA THR A 24 -3.34 7.70 -3.19
C THR A 24 -4.36 8.76 -3.60
N GLU A 25 -4.27 9.29 -4.81
CA GLU A 25 -5.21 10.35 -5.23
C GLU A 25 -6.59 9.80 -5.60
N PHE A 26 -6.68 8.58 -6.14
CA PHE A 26 -7.95 7.98 -6.55
C PHE A 26 -8.81 7.49 -5.37
N SER A 27 -8.24 6.67 -4.47
CA SER A 27 -9.01 6.02 -3.38
C SER A 27 -8.75 6.62 -1.99
N GLU A 28 -7.91 7.64 -1.86
CA GLU A 28 -7.43 8.15 -0.57
C GLU A 28 -6.81 7.09 0.37
N TRP A 29 -6.31 5.98 -0.18
CA TRP A 29 -5.66 4.92 0.60
C TRP A 29 -4.30 5.37 1.12
N PRO A 30 -3.92 5.05 2.36
CA PRO A 30 -2.58 5.34 2.86
C PRO A 30 -1.49 4.65 2.03
N ILE A 31 -0.44 5.39 1.70
CA ILE A 31 0.79 4.86 1.11
C ILE A 31 1.80 4.69 2.24
N ASP A 32 2.00 3.45 2.69
CA ASP A 32 2.85 3.11 3.83
C ASP A 32 3.74 1.90 3.54
N PRO A 33 4.88 2.10 2.87
CA PRO A 33 5.82 1.00 2.59
C PRO A 33 6.41 0.42 3.87
N VAL A 34 6.60 1.22 4.92
CA VAL A 34 7.11 0.75 6.22
C VAL A 34 6.09 -0.18 6.89
N GLY A 35 4.80 0.14 6.77
CA GLY A 35 3.69 -0.68 7.26
C GLY A 35 3.69 -2.10 6.68
N LEU A 36 4.09 -2.27 5.41
CA LEU A 36 4.24 -3.59 4.80
C LEU A 36 5.34 -4.41 5.48
N ARG A 37 6.53 -3.83 5.69
CA ARG A 37 7.63 -4.51 6.41
C ARG A 37 7.24 -4.85 7.84
N VAL A 38 6.64 -3.90 8.57
CA VAL A 38 6.19 -4.13 9.96
C VAL A 38 5.20 -5.30 10.02
N THR A 39 4.28 -5.36 9.06
CA THR A 39 3.30 -6.46 8.98
C THR A 39 3.98 -7.79 8.67
N ALA A 40 4.89 -7.83 7.69
CA ALA A 40 5.64 -9.04 7.36
C ALA A 40 6.45 -9.56 8.56
N ASN A 41 7.17 -8.67 9.25
CA ASN A 41 7.91 -8.98 10.47
C ASN A 41 7.00 -9.53 11.57
N GLN A 42 5.87 -8.88 11.85
CA GLN A 42 4.94 -9.33 12.88
C GLN A 42 4.35 -10.71 12.59
N ILE A 43 4.02 -10.99 11.32
CA ILE A 43 3.49 -12.30 10.92
C ILE A 43 4.59 -13.36 11.07
N TYR A 44 5.80 -13.07 10.61
CA TYR A 44 6.92 -14.00 10.73
C TYR A 44 7.29 -14.25 12.20
N ASP A 45 7.44 -13.21 13.02
CA ASP A 45 7.73 -13.32 14.47
C ASP A 45 6.67 -14.16 15.20
N ARG A 46 5.42 -14.12 14.73
CA ARG A 46 4.33 -14.88 15.35
C ARG A 46 4.30 -16.34 14.93
N TYR A 47 4.55 -16.65 13.66
CA TYR A 47 4.30 -17.98 13.10
C TYR A 47 5.56 -18.71 12.63
N HIS A 48 6.66 -18.00 12.42
CA HIS A 48 7.94 -18.52 11.93
C HIS A 48 7.81 -19.32 10.63
N LEU A 49 6.87 -18.92 9.77
CA LEU A 49 6.63 -19.54 8.47
C LEU A 49 7.12 -18.61 7.35
N PRO A 50 7.67 -19.16 6.26
CA PRO A 50 7.94 -18.38 5.06
C PRO A 50 6.69 -17.66 4.55
N LEU A 51 6.86 -16.43 4.09
CA LEU A 51 5.78 -15.58 3.60
C LEU A 51 5.90 -15.40 2.08
N ILE A 52 4.74 -15.35 1.42
CA ILE A 52 4.62 -14.94 0.03
C ILE A 52 3.62 -13.78 -0.03
N ILE A 53 4.06 -12.65 -0.58
CA ILE A 53 3.17 -11.52 -0.84
C ILE A 53 2.44 -11.84 -2.14
N THR A 54 1.13 -12.07 -2.05
CA THR A 54 0.32 -12.45 -3.22
C THR A 54 -0.17 -11.26 -4.02
N GLU A 55 -0.25 -10.08 -3.40
CA GLU A 55 -0.71 -8.85 -4.04
C GLU A 55 -0.14 -7.60 -3.35
N ASN A 56 0.43 -6.71 -4.15
CA ASN A 56 0.78 -5.33 -3.78
C ASN A 56 0.87 -4.50 -5.07
N GLY A 57 0.26 -3.32 -5.09
CA GLY A 57 0.25 -2.46 -6.27
C GLY A 57 -0.51 -1.15 -6.06
N LEU A 58 -0.40 -0.27 -7.04
CA LEU A 58 -1.04 1.04 -7.05
C LEU A 58 -1.94 1.20 -8.28
N GLY A 59 -3.24 1.26 -8.02
CA GLY A 59 -4.25 1.69 -8.99
C GLY A 59 -4.41 3.20 -8.97
N GLN A 60 -4.35 3.83 -10.14
CA GLN A 60 -4.46 5.27 -10.35
C GLN A 60 -4.84 5.53 -11.81
N GLU A 61 -5.33 6.74 -12.12
CA GLU A 61 -5.63 7.15 -13.48
C GLU A 61 -4.33 7.30 -14.32
N ASP A 62 -4.20 6.48 -15.36
CA ASP A 62 -3.13 6.58 -16.36
C ASP A 62 -3.50 7.55 -17.48
N ILE A 63 -2.55 8.41 -17.87
CA ILE A 63 -2.71 9.34 -19.00
C ILE A 63 -1.97 8.80 -20.21
N LEU A 64 -2.71 8.51 -21.28
CA LEU A 64 -2.14 8.12 -22.57
C LEU A 64 -1.68 9.37 -23.33
N THR A 65 -0.40 9.46 -23.66
CA THR A 65 0.15 10.56 -24.47
C THR A 65 -0.26 10.46 -25.93
N GLU A 66 -0.09 11.54 -26.69
CA GLU A 66 -0.38 11.56 -28.14
C GLU A 66 0.47 10.53 -28.91
N GLU A 67 1.66 10.21 -28.41
CA GLU A 67 2.57 9.19 -28.95
C GLU A 67 2.19 7.75 -28.54
N GLY A 68 1.13 7.57 -27.75
CA GLY A 68 0.64 6.27 -27.30
C GLY A 68 1.44 5.65 -26.15
N THR A 69 2.07 6.47 -25.31
CA THR A 69 2.84 6.03 -24.14
C THR A 69 2.11 6.41 -22.84
N ILE A 70 2.36 5.68 -21.75
CA ILE A 70 1.93 6.04 -20.40
C ILE A 70 3.19 6.32 -19.57
N HIS A 71 3.20 7.42 -18.83
CA HIS A 71 4.27 7.80 -17.91
C HIS A 71 3.79 7.60 -16.46
N ASP A 72 4.02 6.41 -15.91
CA ASP A 72 3.51 5.99 -14.60
C ASP A 72 4.58 5.97 -13.50
N ASP A 73 5.41 7.01 -13.44
CA ASP A 73 6.47 7.15 -12.42
C ASP A 73 5.94 7.01 -10.99
N TYR A 74 4.69 7.41 -10.76
CA TYR A 74 4.02 7.25 -9.47
C TYR A 74 3.86 5.77 -9.07
N ARG A 75 3.62 4.88 -10.03
CA ARG A 75 3.45 3.43 -9.83
C ARG A 75 4.80 2.77 -9.63
N ILE A 76 5.79 3.17 -10.43
CA ILE A 76 7.19 2.73 -10.26
C ILE A 76 7.67 3.09 -8.85
N ASN A 77 7.51 4.35 -8.43
CA ASN A 77 7.93 4.79 -7.10
C ASN A 77 7.20 4.07 -5.97
N TYR A 78 5.89 3.81 -6.13
CA TYR A 78 5.14 3.02 -5.15
C TYR A 78 5.74 1.62 -5.00
N LEU A 79 5.93 0.89 -6.10
CA LEU A 79 6.44 -0.48 -6.07
C LEU A 79 7.87 -0.54 -5.54
N GLU A 80 8.74 0.35 -6.03
CA GLU A 80 10.14 0.45 -5.62
C GLU A 80 10.25 0.65 -4.10
N THR A 81 9.55 1.65 -3.55
CA THR A 81 9.60 1.93 -2.11
C THR A 81 9.05 0.79 -1.24
N HIS A 82 8.07 0.03 -1.71
CA HIS A 82 7.55 -1.14 -0.97
C HIS A 82 8.51 -2.33 -1.04
N ILE A 83 9.13 -2.58 -2.19
CA ILE A 83 10.13 -3.64 -2.36
C ILE A 83 11.36 -3.34 -1.50
N GLU A 84 11.87 -2.11 -1.52
CA GLU A 84 13.01 -1.68 -0.69
C GLU A 84 12.80 -2.01 0.79
N GLN A 85 11.59 -1.81 1.32
CA GLN A 85 11.30 -2.12 2.72
C GLN A 85 11.36 -3.62 3.05
N LEU A 86 11.18 -4.50 2.07
CA LEU A 86 11.28 -5.96 2.25
C LEU A 86 12.71 -6.48 2.14
N GLU A 87 13.61 -5.70 1.54
CA GLU A 87 15.04 -6.02 1.45
C GLU A 87 15.83 -5.60 2.70
N LEU A 88 15.26 -4.75 3.54
CA LEU A 88 15.90 -4.34 4.79
C LEU A 88 15.94 -5.52 5.76
N ASP A 89 17.15 -6.01 6.04
CA ASP A 89 17.41 -7.00 7.07
C ASP A 89 16.89 -6.55 8.44
N ASN A 90 16.44 -7.51 9.24
CA ASN A 90 16.12 -7.33 10.66
C ASN A 90 17.37 -7.42 11.54
#